data_AF-A0A1Q6M2F8-F1
#
_entry.id   AF-A0A1Q6M2F8-F1
#
_cell.length_a   1.000
_cell.length_b   1.000
_cell.length_c   1.000
_cell.angle_alpha   90.00
_cell.angle_beta   90.00
_cell.angle_gamma   90.00
#
_symmetry.space_group_name_H-M   'P 1'
#
loop_
_entity.id
_entity.type
_entity.pdbx_description
1 polymer ?
#
loop_
_entity_poly.entity_id
_entity_poly.type
_entity_poly.pdbx_seq_one_letter_code
_entity_poly.pdbx_strand_id
1 'polypeptide(L)' 'MWGKQEDKNRDLIVNILKTKMELNLNIKNYEYAEQDQIDYFLYQIKANQARLDFLIKKAKESNIELSNIEKIKYEA' A
#
# COMPACT_ATOMS: atom_id res chain seq x y z
N MET A 1 -14.23 21.18 -12.85
CA MET A 1 -13.33 20.10 -13.35
C MET A 1 -12.10 19.90 -12.46
N TRP A 2 -11.53 20.95 -11.85
CA TRP A 2 -10.37 20.84 -10.95
C TRP A 2 -10.57 19.95 -9.70
N GLY A 3 -11.69 20.11 -8.98
CA GLY A 3 -11.94 19.32 -7.76
C GLY A 3 -11.96 17.79 -7.98
N LYS A 4 -12.43 17.32 -9.14
CA LYS A 4 -12.45 15.88 -9.47
C LYS A 4 -11.05 15.26 -9.61
N GLN A 5 -10.04 16.06 -10.00
CA GLN A 5 -8.68 15.56 -10.15
C GLN A 5 -7.97 15.51 -8.80
N GLU A 6 -8.20 16.50 -7.94
CA GLU A 6 -7.69 16.52 -6.57
C GLU A 6 -8.27 15.37 -5.73
N ASP A 7 -9.56 15.10 -5.86
CA ASP A 7 -10.21 13.95 -5.21
C ASP A 7 -9.58 12.62 -5.64
N LYS A 8 -9.34 12.43 -6.94
CA LYS A 8 -8.66 11.22 -7.46
C LYS A 8 -7.23 11.08 -6.96
N ASN A 9 -6.49 12.19 -6.87
CA ASN A 9 -5.13 12.19 -6.35
C ASN A 9 -5.12 11.81 -4.85
N ARG A 10 -6.06 12.36 -4.08
CA ARG A 10 -6.25 12.02 -2.66
C ARG A 10 -6.62 10.55 -2.49
N ASP A 11 -7.55 10.04 -3.27
CA ASP A 11 -7.96 8.63 -3.25
C ASP A 11 -6.78 7.70 -3.58
N LEU A 12 -5.95 8.07 -4.56
CA LEU A 12 -4.77 7.31 -4.91
C LEU A 12 -3.77 7.26 -3.75
N ILE A 13 -3.50 8.39 -3.10
CA ILE A 13 -2.64 8.47 -1.91
C ILE A 13 -3.20 7.60 -0.77
N VAL A 14 -4.49 7.71 -0.48
CA VAL A 14 -5.15 6.90 0.57
C VAL A 14 -5.02 5.40 0.27
N ASN A 15 -5.19 4.99 -0.99
CA ASN A 15 -5.04 3.59 -1.38
C ASN A 15 -3.59 3.10 -1.25
N ILE A 16 -2.60 3.93 -1.56
CA ILE A 16 -1.18 3.61 -1.34
C ILE A 16 -0.92 3.37 0.15
N LEU A 17 -1.39 4.27 1.02
CA LEU A 17 -1.21 4.17 2.47
C LEU A 17 -1.86 2.91 3.03
N LYS A 18 -3.12 2.64 2.66
CA LYS A 18 -3.84 1.43 3.09
C LYS A 18 -3.12 0.16 2.66
N THR A 19 -2.72 0.08 1.38
CA THR A 19 -2.01 -1.10 0.85
C THR A 19 -0.69 -1.33 1.59
N LYS A 20 0.06 -0.25 1.92
CA LYS A 20 1.30 -0.34 2.71
C LYS A 20 1.03 -0.80 4.14
N MET A 21 -0.03 -0.31 4.79
CA MET A 21 -0.43 -0.75 6.13
C MET A 21 -0.83 -2.22 6.15
N GLU A 22 -1.65 -2.65 5.19
CA GLU A 22 -2.08 -4.05 5.04
C GLU A 22 -0.90 -4.97 4.75
N LEU A 23 0.03 -4.56 3.88
CA LEU A 23 1.27 -5.30 3.63
C LEU A 23 2.09 -5.49 4.91
N ASN A 24 2.32 -4.42 5.67
CA ASN A 24 3.07 -4.50 6.92
C ASN A 24 2.37 -5.39 7.96
N LEU A 25 1.05 -5.31 8.06
CA LEU A 25 0.27 -6.17 8.96
C LEU A 25 0.35 -7.64 8.53
N ASN A 26 0.24 -7.93 7.25
CA ASN A 26 0.33 -9.31 6.73
C ASN A 26 1.72 -9.89 6.94
N ILE A 27 2.78 -9.10 6.81
CA ILE A 27 4.16 -9.52 7.12
C ILE A 27 4.27 -9.86 8.62
N LYS A 28 3.81 -8.96 9.51
CA LYS A 28 3.82 -9.22 10.96
C LYS A 28 3.02 -10.47 11.32
N ASN A 29 1.84 -10.65 10.73
CA ASN A 29 1.00 -11.82 11.00
C ASN A 29 1.63 -13.11 10.46
N TYR A 30 2.32 -13.05 9.31
CA TYR A 30 3.04 -14.18 8.74
C TYR A 30 4.14 -14.70 9.68
N GLU A 31 4.81 -13.84 10.43
CA GLU A 31 5.84 -14.23 11.41
C GLU A 31 5.28 -15.13 12.53
N TYR A 32 3.98 -15.03 12.82
CA TYR A 32 3.29 -15.81 13.85
C TYR A 32 2.25 -16.78 13.28
N ALA A 33 2.25 -17.00 11.96
CA ALA A 33 1.23 -17.80 11.30
C ALA A 33 1.35 -19.29 11.64
N GLU A 34 0.20 -19.93 11.90
CA GLU A 34 0.10 -21.38 11.97
C GLU A 34 0.18 -22.00 10.57
N GLN A 35 0.47 -23.31 10.48
CA GLN A 35 0.78 -24.00 9.22
C GLN A 35 -0.31 -23.83 8.15
N ASP A 36 -1.58 -23.78 8.55
CA ASP A 36 -2.75 -23.60 7.67
C ASP A 36 -2.97 -22.13 7.23
N GLN A 37 -2.29 -21.17 7.88
CA GLN A 37 -2.38 -19.74 7.59
C GLN A 37 -1.24 -19.23 6.69
N ILE A 38 -0.14 -20.00 6.56
CA ILE A 38 1.08 -19.60 5.82
C ILE A 38 0.74 -19.21 4.38
N ASP A 39 0.05 -20.08 3.64
CA ASP A 39 -0.27 -19.84 2.22
C ASP A 39 -1.17 -18.62 2.03
N TYR A 40 -2.11 -18.41 2.96
CA TYR A 40 -2.98 -17.25 2.97
C TYR A 40 -2.17 -15.96 3.11
N PHE A 41 -1.34 -15.85 4.15
CA PHE A 41 -0.56 -14.63 4.37
C PHE A 41 0.49 -14.41 3.29
N LEU A 42 1.13 -15.47 2.78
CA LEU A 42 2.08 -15.38 1.68
C LEU A 42 1.41 -14.85 0.40
N TYR A 43 0.21 -15.32 0.07
CA TYR A 43 -0.58 -14.79 -1.04
C TYR A 43 -0.89 -13.31 -0.84
N GLN A 44 -1.39 -12.93 0.35
CA GLN A 44 -1.75 -11.55 0.65
C GLN A 44 -0.54 -10.60 0.58
N ILE A 45 0.63 -11.03 1.05
CA ILE A 45 1.89 -10.27 0.95
C ILE A 45 2.25 -10.02 -0.51
N LYS A 46 2.26 -11.07 -1.35
CA LYS A 46 2.59 -10.94 -2.77
C LYS A 46 1.58 -10.07 -3.52
N ALA A 47 0.29 -10.23 -3.23
CA ALA A 47 -0.77 -9.44 -3.83
C ALA A 47 -0.65 -7.95 -3.46
N ASN A 48 -0.40 -7.64 -2.18
CA ASN A 48 -0.24 -6.27 -1.72
C ASN A 48 1.05 -5.62 -2.20
N GLN A 49 2.15 -6.36 -2.36
CA GLN A 49 3.37 -5.86 -3.02
C GLN A 49 3.09 -5.45 -4.46
N ALA A 50 2.51 -6.35 -5.27
CA ALA A 50 2.18 -6.06 -6.66
C ALA A 50 1.19 -4.88 -6.79
N ARG A 51 0.21 -4.79 -5.88
CA ARG A 51 -0.73 -3.67 -5.82
C ARG A 51 -0.03 -2.36 -5.46
N LEU A 52 0.88 -2.38 -4.48
CA LEU A 52 1.62 -1.19 -4.07
C LEU A 52 2.49 -0.66 -5.22
N ASP A 53 3.20 -1.55 -5.92
CA ASP A 53 4.01 -1.20 -7.09
C ASP A 53 3.18 -0.54 -8.18
N PHE A 54 2.01 -1.12 -8.49
CA PHE A 54 1.08 -0.55 -9.45
C PHE A 54 0.59 0.85 -9.04
N LEU A 55 0.19 1.03 -7.78
CA LEU A 55 -0.30 2.32 -7.28
C LEU A 55 0.79 3.39 -7.28
N ILE A 56 2.03 3.04 -6.91
CA ILE A 56 3.18 3.94 -6.96
C ILE A 56 3.47 4.36 -8.41
N LYS A 57 3.46 3.40 -9.35
CA LYS A 57 3.62 3.69 -10.78
C LYS A 57 2.56 4.69 -11.26
N LYS A 58 1.29 4.43 -10.93
CA LYS A 58 0.17 5.31 -11.29
C LYS A 58 0.30 6.71 -10.69
N ALA A 59 0.79 6.84 -9.46
CA ALA A 59 0.98 8.13 -8.83
C ALA A 59 2.11 8.93 -9.48
N LYS A 60 3.21 8.28 -9.87
CA LYS A 60 4.29 8.90 -10.66
C LYS A 60 3.78 9.39 -12.01
N GLU A 61 3.01 8.58 -12.72
CA GLU A 61 2.37 8.97 -13.99
C GLU A 61 1.40 10.15 -13.84
N SER A 62 0.83 10.33 -12.65
CA SER A 62 -0.08 11.44 -12.32
C SER A 62 0.64 12.68 -11.76
N ASN A 63 1.98 12.70 -11.76
CA ASN A 63 2.82 13.75 -11.16
C ASN A 63 2.48 14.05 -9.68
N ILE A 64 2.03 13.03 -8.94
CA ILE A 64 1.76 13.16 -7.50
C ILE A 64 3.07 12.93 -6.75
N GLU A 65 3.48 13.91 -5.95
CA GLU A 65 4.70 13.82 -5.16
C GLU A 65 4.49 12.87 -3.96
N LEU A 66 5.18 11.74 -3.97
CA LEU A 66 5.11 10.72 -2.91
C LEU A 66 6.09 10.99 -1.75
N SER A 67 6.85 12.08 -1.78
CA SER A 67 7.91 12.42 -0.82
C SER A 67 7.42 12.52 0.63
N ASN A 68 6.11 12.76 0.84
CA ASN A 68 5.47 12.74 2.15
C ASN A 68 5.05 11.33 2.62
N ILE A 69 4.92 10.35 1.72
CA ILE A 69 4.50 8.97 2.03
C ILE A 69 5.67 8.13 2.56
N GLU A 70 6.89 8.41 2.10
CA GLU A 70 8.12 7.82 2.64
C GLU A 70 8.42 8.30 4.07
N LYS A 71 8.03 9.54 4.39
CA LYS A 71 8.15 10.13 5.73
C LYS A 71 7.11 9.65 6.74
N ILE A 72 6.08 8.93 6.29
CA ILE A 72 5.23 8.14 7.20
C ILE A 72 6.06 6.92 7.62
N LYS A 73 7.09 7.20 8.44
CA LYS A 73 7.65 6.26 9.38
C LYS A 73 6.52 5.99 10.36
N TYR A 74 6.00 4.78 10.34
CA TYR A 74 5.34 4.28 11.52
C TYR A 74 6.45 3.91 12.50
N GLU A 75 6.53 4.67 13.59
CA GLU A 75 7.09 4.18 14.84
C GLU A 75 6.32 2.90 15.18
N ALA A 76 7.07 1.82 15.37
CA ALA A 76 6.55 0.53 15.79
C ALA A 76 6.12 0.57 17.25
#